data_AF-A0A924NLS4-F1
#
_entry.id   AF-A0A924NLS4-F1
#
_cell.length_a   1.000
_cell.length_b   1.000
_cell.length_c   1.000
_cell.angle_alpha   90.00
_cell.angle_beta   90.00
_cell.angle_gamma   90.00
#
_symmetry.space_group_name_H-M   'P 1'
#
loop_
_entity.id
_entity.type
_entity.pdbx_description
1 polymer ?
#
loop_
_entity_poly.entity_id
_entity_poly.type
_entity_poly.pdbx_seq_one_letter_code
_entity_poly.pdbx_strand_id
1 'polypeptide(L)'
;MSRAEVLVDADWAESHLSDPTIVFVEVDEDVSAYDGGHVRGAVRLDWKTELQDPVRRDFVDKGQFEALMASKGIGNGDTVVLYGGNNNWFAAYA
;
A
#
# COMPACT_ATOMS: atom_id res chain seq x y z
N MET A 1 7.38 -1.22 20.73
CA MET A 1 6.99 -0.41 19.58
C MET A 1 6.02 0.64 20.05
N SER A 2 6.27 1.91 19.72
CA SER A 2 5.37 3.01 20.06
C SER A 2 4.34 3.20 18.95
N ARG A 3 3.17 3.76 19.27
CA ARG A 3 2.10 4.02 18.28
C ARG A 3 2.59 4.85 17.11
N ALA A 4 3.51 5.79 17.36
CA ALA A 4 4.05 6.70 16.36
C ALA A 4 5.02 6.04 15.36
N GLU A 5 5.51 4.83 15.64
CA GLU A 5 6.39 4.10 14.71
C GLU A 5 5.62 3.40 13.59
N VAL A 6 4.31 3.18 13.76
CA VAL A 6 3.49 2.34 12.87
C VAL A 6 2.17 2.99 12.44
N LEU A 7 1.86 4.18 12.97
CA LEU A 7 0.67 4.95 12.62
C LEU A 7 1.03 6.42 12.47
N VAL A 8 0.54 7.01 11.38
CA VAL A 8 0.63 8.43 11.09
C VAL A 8 -0.78 9.02 11.03
N ASP A 9 -0.90 10.31 11.26
CA ASP A 9 -2.15 11.05 11.05
C ASP A 9 -2.17 11.71 9.67
N ALA A 10 -3.32 12.29 9.31
CA ALA A 10 -3.53 12.91 8.00
C ALA A 10 -2.65 14.15 7.80
N ASP A 11 -2.39 14.93 8.86
CA ASP A 11 -1.55 16.12 8.79
C ASP A 11 -0.08 15.75 8.50
N TRP A 12 0.40 14.68 9.14
CA TRP A 12 1.70 14.10 8.81
C TRP A 12 1.73 13.62 7.37
N ALA A 13 0.72 12.89 6.92
CA ALA A 13 0.67 12.39 5.54
C ALA A 13 0.71 13.53 4.51
N GLU A 14 -0.09 14.58 4.71
CA GLU A 14 -0.14 15.74 3.82
C GLU A 14 1.21 16.48 3.75
N SER A 15 1.88 16.65 4.88
CA SER A 15 3.19 17.32 4.94
C SER A 15 4.32 16.53 4.28
N HIS A 16 4.14 15.22 4.04
CA HIS A 16 5.16 14.33 3.46
C HIS A 16 4.87 13.90 2.01
N LEU A 17 3.84 14.43 1.35
CA LEU A 17 3.46 14.07 -0.04
C LEU A 17 4.55 14.33 -1.11
N SER A 18 5.63 15.02 -0.75
CA SER A 18 6.75 15.33 -1.65
C SER A 18 8.07 14.73 -1.18
N ASP A 19 8.06 13.91 -0.12
CA ASP A 19 9.24 13.19 0.34
C ASP A 19 9.53 12.01 -0.62
N PRO A 20 10.70 11.98 -1.28
CA PRO A 20 11.02 10.92 -2.23
C PRO A 20 11.30 9.57 -1.58
N THR A 21 11.38 9.49 -0.25
CA THR A 21 11.61 8.25 0.51
C THR A 21 10.31 7.64 1.06
N ILE A 22 9.16 8.29 0.84
CA ILE A 22 7.85 7.81 1.29
C ILE A 22 7.01 7.41 0.08
N VAL A 23 6.43 6.21 0.15
CA VAL A 23 5.49 5.73 -0.86
C VAL A 23 4.14 5.48 -0.21
N PHE A 24 3.14 6.27 -0.62
CA PHE A 24 1.75 6.03 -0.25
C PHE A 24 1.19 4.88 -1.09
N VAL A 25 0.56 3.91 -0.45
CA VAL A 25 0.00 2.73 -1.10
C VAL A 25 -1.47 2.60 -0.72
N GLU A 26 -2.34 2.69 -1.72
CA GLU A 26 -3.78 2.49 -1.53
C GLU A 26 -4.12 1.01 -1.66
N VAL A 27 -4.78 0.47 -0.65
CA VAL A 27 -5.35 -0.88 -0.65
C VAL A 27 -6.79 -0.83 -0.18
N ASP A 28 -7.71 -1.18 -1.06
CA ASP A 28 -9.15 -1.11 -0.79
C ASP A 28 -9.84 -2.43 -1.14
N GLU A 29 -10.97 -2.69 -0.48
CA GLU A 29 -11.89 -3.77 -0.85
C GLU A 29 -12.41 -3.55 -2.28
N ASP A 30 -12.81 -2.30 -2.57
CA ASP A 30 -13.18 -1.84 -3.90
C ASP A 30 -11.96 -1.23 -4.60
N VAL A 31 -11.27 -2.07 -5.37
CA VAL A 31 -10.05 -1.71 -6.12
C VAL A 31 -10.28 -0.56 -7.12
N SER A 32 -11.53 -0.27 -7.49
CA SER A 32 -11.88 0.84 -8.38
C SER A 32 -11.90 2.21 -7.69
N ALA A 33 -11.90 2.26 -6.34
CA ALA A 33 -11.88 3.51 -5.57
C ALA A 33 -10.70 4.41 -5.96
N TYR A 34 -9.51 3.81 -6.11
CA TYR A 34 -8.30 4.49 -6.55
C TYR A 34 -8.47 5.26 -7.86
N ASP A 35 -9.21 4.69 -8.82
CA ASP A 35 -9.41 5.28 -10.15
C ASP A 35 -10.33 6.52 -10.08
N GLY A 36 -11.18 6.62 -9.05
CA GLY A 36 -12.02 7.78 -8.77
C GLY A 36 -11.26 8.97 -8.16
N GLY A 37 -10.06 8.74 -7.63
CA GLY A 37 -9.18 9.74 -7.03
C GLY A 37 -8.44 9.17 -5.83
N HIS A 38 -7.14 9.45 -5.75
CA HIS A 38 -6.23 8.91 -4.73
C HIS A 38 -5.27 9.99 -4.23
N VAL A 39 -4.55 9.69 -3.15
CA VAL A 39 -3.49 10.55 -2.62
C VAL A 39 -2.44 10.79 -3.70
N ARG A 40 -1.98 12.04 -3.86
CA ARG A 40 -1.03 12.41 -4.92
C ARG A 40 0.24 11.57 -4.84
N GLY A 41 0.55 10.87 -5.94
CA GLY A 41 1.75 10.04 -6.04
C GLY A 41 1.63 8.67 -5.38
N ALA A 42 0.47 8.34 -4.82
CA ALA A 42 0.21 7.00 -4.32
C ALA A 42 0.23 5.98 -5.45
N VAL A 43 0.51 4.73 -5.10
CA VAL A 43 0.34 3.57 -5.99
C VAL A 43 -0.78 2.69 -5.48
N ARG A 44 -1.50 2.04 -6.40
CA ARG A 44 -2.51 1.04 -6.04
C ARG A 44 -1.88 -0.32 -5.83
N LEU A 45 -2.37 -1.05 -4.84
CA LEU A 45 -2.11 -2.47 -4.68
C LEU A 45 -3.45 -3.23 -4.63
N ASP A 46 -3.68 -4.08 -5.63
CA ASP A 46 -4.89 -4.89 -5.76
C ASP A 46 -4.75 -6.17 -4.92
N TRP A 47 -5.45 -6.21 -3.78
CA TRP A 47 -5.38 -7.33 -2.86
C TRP A 47 -5.77 -8.67 -3.47
N LYS A 48 -6.58 -8.67 -4.53
CA LYS A 48 -7.13 -9.89 -5.13
C LYS A 48 -6.24 -10.42 -6.24
N THR A 49 -5.68 -9.53 -7.07
CA THR A 49 -4.89 -9.93 -8.25
C THR A 49 -3.39 -9.89 -8.01
N GLU A 50 -2.91 -9.09 -7.05
CA GLU A 50 -1.47 -8.87 -6.83
C GLU A 50 -0.95 -9.56 -5.55
N LEU A 51 -1.77 -9.72 -4.51
CA LEU A 51 -1.34 -10.35 -3.26
C LEU A 51 -1.65 -11.85 -3.14
N GLN A 52 -2.50 -12.40 -4.01
CA GLN A 52 -2.93 -13.80 -3.92
C GLN A 52 -2.18 -14.66 -4.95
N ASP A 53 -1.92 -15.92 -4.59
CA ASP A 53 -1.55 -16.93 -5.58
C ASP A 53 -2.73 -17.11 -6.58
N PRO A 54 -2.46 -17.14 -7.89
CA PRO A 54 -3.52 -17.17 -8.90
C PRO A 54 -4.30 -18.49 -8.96
N VAL A 55 -3.85 -19.55 -8.28
CA VAL A 55 -4.43 -20.89 -8.32
C VAL A 55 -4.74 -21.41 -6.92
N ARG A 56 -3.81 -21.26 -5.99
CA ARG A 56 -3.92 -21.74 -4.62
C ARG A 56 -4.60 -20.68 -3.75
N ARG A 57 -5.31 -21.13 -2.72
CA ARG A 57 -5.78 -20.22 -1.67
C ARG A 57 -4.63 -19.92 -0.72
N ASP A 58 -3.69 -19.12 -1.20
CA ASP A 58 -2.49 -18.71 -0.49
C ASP A 58 -2.05 -17.32 -0.99
N PHE A 59 -1.10 -16.71 -0.30
CA PHE A 59 -0.48 -15.47 -0.73
C PHE A 59 0.58 -15.72 -1.80
N VAL A 60 0.96 -14.65 -2.50
CA VAL A 60 2.17 -14.66 -3.34
C VAL A 60 3.41 -15.03 -2.53
N ASP A 61 4.32 -15.78 -3.14
CA ASP A 61 5.59 -16.12 -2.51
C ASP A 61 6.55 -14.93 -2.44
N LYS A 62 7.69 -15.13 -1.77
CA LYS A 62 8.72 -14.10 -1.60
C LYS A 62 9.17 -13.49 -2.93
N GLY A 63 9.43 -14.31 -3.96
CA GLY A 63 9.97 -13.82 -5.23
C GLY A 63 8.92 -13.04 -6.02
N GLN A 64 7.66 -13.47 -5.94
CA GLN A 64 6.52 -12.76 -6.51
C GLN A 64 6.29 -11.41 -5.80
N PHE A 65 6.37 -11.37 -4.47
CA PHE A 65 6.26 -10.13 -3.71
C PHE A 65 7.41 -9.15 -3.99
N GLU A 66 8.66 -9.65 -4.07
CA GLU A 66 9.82 -8.84 -4.47
C GLU A 66 9.62 -8.22 -5.86
N ALA A 67 9.14 -9.01 -6.83
CA ALA A 67 8.84 -8.53 -8.17
C ALA A 67 7.69 -7.50 -8.19
N LEU A 68 6.64 -7.72 -7.38
CA LEU A 68 5.53 -6.79 -7.22
C LEU A 68 6.01 -5.45 -6.69
N MET A 69 6.74 -5.42 -5.57
CA MET A 69 7.27 -4.18 -4.98
C MET A 69 8.17 -3.44 -5.96
N ALA A 70 9.08 -4.16 -6.64
CA ALA A 70 9.93 -3.57 -7.66
C ALA A 70 9.13 -2.95 -8.82
N SER A 71 8.05 -3.61 -9.27
CA SER A 71 7.18 -3.08 -10.33
C SER A 71 6.42 -1.81 -9.93
N LYS A 72 6.18 -1.62 -8.63
CA LYS A 72 5.55 -0.44 -8.04
C LYS A 72 6.56 0.66 -7.68
N GLY A 73 7.86 0.42 -7.90
CA GLY A 73 8.92 1.35 -7.56
C GLY A 73 9.23 1.42 -6.06
N ILE A 74 8.85 0.40 -5.28
CA ILE A 74 9.07 0.33 -3.84
C ILE A 74 10.35 -0.46 -3.56
N GLY A 75 11.30 0.18 -2.90
CA GLY A 75 12.56 -0.40 -2.44
C GLY A 75 12.60 -0.63 -0.93
N ASN A 76 13.57 -1.43 -0.48
CA ASN A 76 13.78 -1.76 0.94
C ASN A 76 14.14 -0.55 1.83
N GLY A 77 14.51 0.58 1.24
CA GLY A 77 14.82 1.82 1.96
C GLY A 77 13.63 2.76 2.11
N ASP A 78 12.50 2.46 1.45
CA ASP A 78 11.33 3.34 1.44
C ASP A 78 10.50 3.14 2.70
N THR A 79 9.87 4.23 3.15
CA THR A 79 8.80 4.18 4.14
C THR A 79 7.48 4.02 3.41
N VAL A 80 6.85 2.85 3.55
CA VAL A 80 5.55 2.56 2.94
C VAL A 80 4.43 2.96 3.88
N VAL A 81 3.49 3.77 3.38
CA VAL A 81 2.31 4.23 4.14
C VAL A 81 1.05 3.65 3.49
N LEU A 82 0.46 2.66 4.15
CA LEU A 82 -0.77 2.01 3.69
C LEU A 82 -2.01 2.80 4.14
N TYR A 83 -2.95 2.99 3.21
CA TYR A 83 -4.26 3.59 3.50
C TYR A 83 -5.34 2.99 2.60
N GLY A 84 -6.60 3.12 3.00
CA GLY A 84 -7.73 2.66 2.20
C GLY A 84 -9.07 3.04 2.81
N GLY A 85 -10.16 2.74 2.10
CA GLY A 85 -11.53 2.90 2.56
C GLY A 85 -11.88 1.97 3.73
N ASN A 86 -13.15 2.03 4.13
CA ASN A 86 -13.74 1.12 5.13
C ASN A 86 -12.88 0.95 6.39
N ASN A 87 -12.45 2.08 6.97
CA ASN A 87 -11.66 2.13 8.20
C ASN A 87 -10.30 1.40 8.10
N ASN A 88 -9.62 1.51 6.93
CA ASN A 88 -8.33 0.88 6.65
C ASN A 88 -8.35 -0.67 6.72
N TRP A 89 -9.49 -1.31 6.48
CA TRP A 89 -9.57 -2.77 6.61
C TRP A 89 -8.61 -3.50 5.67
N PHE A 90 -8.64 -3.19 4.36
CA PHE A 90 -7.76 -3.83 3.39
C PHE A 90 -6.32 -3.30 3.44
N ALA A 91 -6.12 -2.04 3.85
CA ALA A 91 -4.80 -1.52 4.18
C ALA A 91 -4.13 -2.27 5.34
N ALA A 92 -4.90 -2.76 6.32
CA ALA A 92 -4.39 -3.59 7.41
C ALA A 92 -4.31 -5.08 7.07
N TYR A 93 -4.96 -5.52 5.98
CA TYR A 93 -4.86 -6.89 5.46
C TYR A 93 -3.55 -7.13 4.69
N ALA A 94 -3.10 -6.09 3.95
CA ALA A 94 -1.97 -6.15 3.04
C ALA A 94 -0.61 -6.32 3.72
#